data_AF-A0A060YK51-F1
#
_entry.id   AF-A0A060YK51-F1
#
_cell.length_a   1.000
_cell.length_b   1.000
_cell.length_c   1.000
_cell.angle_alpha   90.00
_cell.angle_beta   90.00
_cell.angle_gamma   90.00
#
_symmetry.space_group_name_H-M   'P 1'
#
loop_
_entity.id
_entity.type
_entity.pdbx_description
1 polymer ?
#
loop_
_entity_poly.entity_id
_entity_poly.type
_entity_poly.pdbx_seq_one_letter_code
_entity_poly.pdbx_strand_id
1 'polypeptide(L)' 'MRNAVNDAGFRLNNQLYDIITMRYADEHLNIDFDSFICCFVRLEGMFRTFHAFDKNGDGTIKLNVLEWLQLTMYA' A
#
# COMPACT_ATOMS: atom_id res chain seq x y z
N MET A 1 12.67 3.46 -6.29
CA MET A 1 11.30 3.26 -5.80
C MET A 1 10.23 4.03 -6.60
N ARG A 2 10.23 5.37 -6.60
CA ARG A 2 9.17 6.19 -7.22
C ARG A 2 8.86 5.84 -8.69
N ASN A 3 9.88 5.73 -9.53
CA ASN A 3 9.67 5.37 -10.94
C ASN A 3 9.06 3.98 -11.08
N ALA A 4 9.58 2.98 -10.35
CA ALA A 4 9.05 1.63 -10.39
C ALA A 4 7.58 1.54 -9.95
N VAL A 5 7.18 2.30 -8.93
CA VAL A 5 5.78 2.38 -8.47
C VAL A 5 4.88 2.97 -9.55
N ASN A 6 5.34 4.05 -10.20
CA ASN A 6 4.62 4.67 -11.31
C ASN A 6 4.53 3.77 -12.54
N ASP A 7 5.62 3.08 -12.89
CA ASP A 7 5.70 2.15 -14.04
C ASP A 7 4.79 0.93 -13.85
N ALA A 8 4.60 0.50 -12.60
CA ALA A 8 3.62 -0.53 -12.24
C ALA A 8 2.17 -0.03 -12.22
N GLY A 9 1.94 1.26 -12.52
CA GLY A 9 0.60 1.85 -12.63
C GLY A 9 0.05 2.48 -11.35
N PHE A 10 0.79 2.47 -10.25
CA PHE A 10 0.35 3.11 -9.00
C PHE A 10 0.62 4.62 -9.05
N ARG A 11 -0.34 5.41 -8.55
CA ARG A 11 -0.18 6.85 -8.38
C ARG A 11 -0.28 7.20 -6.91
N LEU A 12 0.88 7.35 -6.28
CA LEU A 12 0.98 7.70 -4.86
C LEU A 12 1.35 9.17 -4.68
N ASN A 13 0.88 9.78 -3.59
CA ASN A 13 1.32 11.12 -3.19
C ASN A 13 2.68 11.06 -2.45
N ASN A 14 3.29 12.23 -2.19
CA ASN A 14 4.59 12.29 -1.52
C ASN A 14 4.57 11.66 -0.11
N GLN A 15 3.48 11.85 0.64
CA GLN A 15 3.36 11.30 2.00
C GLN A 15 3.42 9.77 2.01
N LEU A 16 2.80 9.11 1.02
CA LEU A 16 2.87 7.66 0.88
C LEU A 16 4.27 7.17 0.48
N TYR A 17 4.99 7.94 -0.34
CA TYR A 17 6.41 7.63 -0.63
C TYR A 17 7.29 7.73 0.62
N ASP A 18 7.03 8.72 1.47
CA ASP A 18 7.75 8.87 2.74
C ASP A 18 7.48 7.68 3.67
N ILE A 19 6.22 7.25 3.80
CA ILE A 19 5.84 6.06 4.58
C ILE A 19 6.51 4.79 4.05
N ILE A 20 6.51 4.58 2.73
CA ILE A 20 7.18 3.44 2.10
C ILE A 20 8.67 3.45 2.43
N THR A 21 9.32 4.60 2.31
CA THR A 21 10.75 4.75 2.60
C THR A 21 11.04 4.47 4.07
N MET A 22 10.26 5.05 4.99
CA MET A 22 10.42 4.81 6.44
C MET A 22 10.21 3.35 6.84
N ARG A 23 9.39 2.60 6.10
CA ARG A 23 9.02 1.22 6.47
C ARG A 23 9.90 0.14 5.82
N TYR A 24 10.38 0.39 4.60
CA TYR A 24 11.02 -0.62 3.75
C TYR A 24 12.45 -0.28 3.35
N ALA A 25 12.93 0.95 3.59
CA ALA A 25 14.32 1.29 3.32
C ALA A 25 15.22 1.03 4.52
N ASP A 26 16.49 0.76 4.24
CA ASP A 26 17.56 0.66 5.22
C ASP A 26 18.05 2.04 5.71
N GLU A 27 19.08 2.04 6.56
CA GLU A 27 19.72 3.26 7.08
C GLU A 27 20.38 4.14 6.00
N HIS A 28 20.60 3.59 4.81
CA HIS A 28 21.17 4.27 3.65
C HIS A 28 20.10 4.69 2.62
N LEU A 29 18.81 4.56 2.97
CA LEU A 29 17.67 4.84 2.10
C LEU A 29 17.59 3.94 0.86
N ASN A 30 18.23 2.76 0.91
CA ASN A 30 18.10 1.73 -0.11
C ASN A 30 17.00 0.75 0.27
N ILE A 31 16.32 0.21 -0.74
CA ILE A 31 15.31 -0.84 -0.57
C ILE A 31 15.86 -2.07 -1.28
N ASP A 32 16.09 -3.15 -0.53
CA ASP A 32 16.49 -4.44 -1.08
C ASP A 32 15.33 -5.10 -1.85
N PHE A 33 15.65 -6.17 -2.59
CA PHE A 33 14.68 -6.77 -3.50
C PHE A 33 13.50 -7.42 -2.76
N ASP A 34 13.76 -8.06 -1.63
CA ASP A 34 12.72 -8.68 -0.80
C ASP A 34 11.80 -7.64 -0.16
N SER A 35 12.33 -6.53 0.38
CA SER A 35 11.49 -5.44 0.89
C SER A 35 10.72 -4.75 -0.23
N PHE A 36 11.32 -4.62 -1.43
CA PHE A 36 10.64 -4.09 -2.61
C PHE A 36 9.44 -4.95 -3.01
N ILE A 37 9.62 -6.26 -3.16
CA ILE A 37 8.53 -7.18 -3.51
C ILE A 37 7.46 -7.21 -2.41
N CYS A 38 7.87 -7.25 -1.14
CA CYS A 38 6.94 -7.21 0.00
C CYS A 38 6.09 -5.93 -0.01
N CYS A 39 6.72 -4.77 -0.25
CA CYS A 39 6.03 -3.49 -0.36
C CYS A 39 5.00 -3.50 -1.50
N PHE A 40 5.39 -3.99 -2.68
CA PHE A 40 4.51 -4.02 -3.84
C PHE A 40 3.32 -4.96 -3.68
N VAL A 41 3.55 -6.18 -3.17
CA VAL A 41 2.47 -7.15 -2.91
C VAL A 41 1.49 -6.57 -1.88
N ARG A 42 1.99 -5.95 -0.80
CA ARG A 42 1.14 -5.31 0.21
C ARG A 42 0.34 -4.15 -0.38
N LEU A 43 0.98 -3.29 -1.18
CA LEU A 43 0.33 -2.15 -1.82
C LEU A 43 -0.78 -2.60 -2.77
N GLU A 44 -0.49 -3.59 -3.63
CA GLU A 44 -1.45 -4.18 -4.56
C GLU A 44 -2.66 -4.81 -3.82
N GLY A 45 -2.39 -5.57 -2.76
CA GLY A 45 -3.42 -6.16 -1.90
C GLY A 45 -4.32 -5.11 -1.24
N MET A 46 -3.75 -4.01 -0.76
CA MET A 46 -4.51 -2.90 -0.17
C MET A 46 -5.42 -2.22 -1.19
N PHE A 47 -4.92 -1.89 -2.40
CA PHE A 47 -5.76 -1.31 -3.45
C PHE A 47 -6.87 -2.25 -3.90
N ARG A 48 -6.57 -3.53 -4.09
CA ARG A 48 -7.55 -4.55 -4.49
C ARG A 48 -8.65 -4.70 -3.43
N THR A 49 -8.27 -4.78 -2.16
CA THR A 49 -9.21 -4.89 -1.05
C THR A 49 -10.05 -3.63 -0.94
N PHE A 50 -9.44 -2.45 -1.00
CA PHE A 50 -10.17 -1.18 -0.97
C PHE A 50 -11.22 -1.11 -2.09
N HIS A 51 -10.84 -1.45 -3.33
CA HIS A 51 -11.77 -1.45 -4.46
C HIS A 51 -12.91 -2.46 -4.30
N ALA A 52 -12.67 -3.59 -3.65
CA ALA A 52 -13.72 -4.57 -3.35
C ALA A 52 -14.74 -4.05 -2.32
N PHE A 53 -14.32 -3.19 -1.38
CA PHE A 53 -15.19 -2.56 -0.38
C PHE A 53 -15.85 -1.26 -0.89
N ASP A 54 -15.20 -0.52 -1.78
CA ASP A 54 -15.71 0.72 -2.38
C ASP A 54 -16.73 0.45 -3.50
N LYS A 55 -17.94 0.03 -3.10
CA LYS A 55 -19.00 -0.40 -4.03
C LYS A 55 -19.57 0.72 -4.90
N ASN A 56 -19.48 1.97 -4.44
CA ASN A 56 -20.01 3.14 -5.12
C ASN A 56 -18.93 3.96 -5.85
N GLY A 57 -17.65 3.63 -5.66
CA GLY A 57 -16.53 4.27 -6.35
C GLY A 57 -16.31 5.72 -5.92
N ASP A 58 -16.72 6.08 -4.69
CA ASP A 58 -16.58 7.44 -4.17
C ASP A 58 -15.24 7.67 -3.45
N GLY A 59 -14.39 6.63 -3.40
CA GLY A 59 -13.10 6.68 -2.74
C GLY A 59 -13.19 6.62 -1.22
N THR A 60 -14.32 6.18 -0.66
CA THR A 60 -14.52 6.00 0.79
C THR A 60 -15.11 4.63 1.08
N ILE A 61 -14.59 3.96 2.12
CA ILE A 61 -15.14 2.70 2.62
C ILE A 61 -15.67 2.88 4.05
N LYS A 62 -16.76 2.18 4.38
CA LYS A 62 -17.27 2.08 5.77
C LYS A 62 -17.01 0.68 6.28
N LEU A 63 -16.26 0.59 7.36
CA LEU A 63 -15.90 -0.66 8.02
C LEU A 63 -16.37 -0.63 9.46
N ASN A 64 -16.92 -1.73 9.95
CA ASN A 64 -17.07 -1.95 11.38
C ASN A 64 -15.72 -2.37 12.01
N VAL A 65 -15.66 -2.43 13.34
CA VAL A 65 -14.41 -2.75 14.06
C VAL A 65 -13.85 -4.11 13.67
N LEU A 66 -14.69 -5.12 13.46
CA LEU A 66 -14.25 -6.46 13.09
C LEU A 66 -13.65 -6.47 11.68
N GLU A 67 -14.31 -5.84 10.71
CA GLU A 67 -13.83 -5.71 9.33
C GLU A 67 -12.49 -4.95 9.28
N TRP A 68 -12.38 -3.86 10.05
CA TRP A 68 -11.13 -3.09 10.14
C TRP A 68 -9.97 -3.92 10.70
N LEU A 69 -10.21 -4.69 11.77
CA LEU A 69 -9.19 -5.56 12.37
C LEU A 69 -8.78 -6.67 11.40
N GLN A 70 -9.73 -7.27 10.69
CA GLN A 70 -9.43 -8.29 9.68
C GLN A 70 -8.55 -7.72 8.55
N LEU A 71 -8.89 -6.53 8.05
CA LEU A 71 -8.16 -5.89 6.95
C LEU A 71 -6.75 -5.45 7.35
N THR A 72 -6.52 -5.05 8.59
CA THR A 72 -5.21 -4.52 9.01
C THR A 72 -4.26 -5.56 9.59
N MET A 73 -4.78 -6.63 10.19
CA MET A 73 -3.97 -7.65 10.87
C MET A 73 -3.65 -8.85 9.99
N TYR A 74 -4.52 -9.20 9.04
CA TYR A 74 -4.37 -10.40 8.20
C TYR A 74 -3.96 -10.09 6.75
N ALA A 75 -3.89 -8.81 6.37
CA ALA A 75 -3.46 -8.38 5.02
C ALA A 75 -2.00 -7.91 4.97
#